data_AF-A0A661UQU6-F1
#
_entry.id   AF-A0A661UQU6-F1
#
_cell.length_a   1.000
_cell.length_b   1.000
_cell.length_c   1.000
_cell.angle_alpha   90.00
_cell.angle_beta   90.00
_cell.angle_gamma   90.00
#
_symmetry.space_group_name_H-M   'P 1'
#
loop_
_entity.id
_entity.type
_entity.pdbx_description
1 polymer ?
#
loop_
_entity_poly.entity_id
_entity_poly.type
_entity_poly.pdbx_seq_one_letter_code
_entity_poly.pdbx_strand_id
1 'polypeptide(L)'
;MKEKKKDKQEEKEKTALEKASIGLKWRSIGPAFASGRIADLAVNPNNPSEYYVAAASGHIWKTTNNGTTWSPIFENYGAYSIGCLKMDPNNSNVIWAGTGENNHQRALGYGNGVYKSEDGGDSWTNMGLKDSRQIGMIAIDPRDSDVVYVAAEGSAWGPGGERGLYKTVDGGANWELVLEISENTGINNVVLDPVDPDIIYATAEQRRRRSFGKIGGGPESGLHQSKDGGKTWKKITSGLPSGHIGGMGIAISPLNRDIVYLIIEAQDKQGGFFRSTNRGASFKKMSKHSASGQYYNEIYADPMDENTVYSVETVSKVSKDGGKTWKNIGNNGRHVDDHALWVDPRDTKHFMIGSDGGLYESFDAGKNYIFKTNLPVTQFYRVAVDNTEPFYWVYGGTQDNN
;
A
#
# COMPACT_ATOMS: atom_id res chain seq x y z
N MET A 1 -58.61 -5.28 -26.95
CA MET A 1 -58.11 -4.03 -26.32
C MET A 1 -57.29 -4.42 -25.09
N LYS A 2 -55.97 -4.19 -25.11
CA LYS A 2 -55.10 -4.35 -23.93
C LYS A 2 -54.64 -2.95 -23.53
N GLU A 3 -55.06 -2.48 -22.37
CA GLU A 3 -54.68 -1.18 -21.82
C GLU A 3 -53.21 -1.20 -21.38
N LYS A 4 -52.45 -0.18 -21.82
CA LYS A 4 -51.11 0.13 -21.33
C LYS A 4 -51.23 0.85 -20.00
N LYS A 5 -50.74 0.26 -18.90
CA LYS A 5 -50.44 0.99 -17.67
C LYS A 5 -49.14 1.79 -17.87
N LYS A 6 -49.24 3.11 -17.71
CA LYS A 6 -48.10 4.03 -17.57
C LYS A 6 -47.67 3.99 -16.10
N ASP A 7 -46.45 3.54 -15.83
CA ASP A 7 -45.81 3.79 -14.54
C ASP A 7 -45.45 5.28 -14.45
N LYS A 8 -46.09 5.97 -13.50
CA LYS A 8 -45.64 7.29 -13.05
C LYS A 8 -44.54 7.06 -12.02
N GLN A 9 -43.31 7.44 -12.34
CA GLN A 9 -42.28 7.65 -11.34
C GLN A 9 -42.72 8.81 -10.44
N GLU A 10 -43.03 8.52 -9.18
CA GLU A 10 -43.18 9.54 -8.14
C GLU A 10 -41.79 10.09 -7.80
N GLU A 11 -41.55 11.37 -8.10
CA GLU A 11 -40.40 12.09 -7.56
C GLU A 11 -40.53 12.14 -6.04
N LYS A 12 -39.61 11.45 -5.34
CA LYS A 12 -39.52 11.55 -3.87
C LYS A 12 -39.23 13.01 -3.49
N GLU A 13 -40.11 13.58 -2.68
CA GLU A 13 -39.96 14.94 -2.18
C GLU A 13 -38.70 15.03 -1.28
N LYS A 14 -37.80 15.97 -1.60
CA LYS A 14 -36.58 16.19 -0.81
C LYS A 14 -36.93 16.65 0.61
N THR A 15 -36.29 16.03 1.60
CA THR A 15 -36.38 16.36 3.03
C THR A 15 -35.96 17.82 3.31
N ALA A 16 -36.36 18.36 4.47
CA ALA A 16 -35.94 19.70 4.90
C ALA A 16 -34.40 19.84 4.98
N LEU A 17 -33.71 18.76 5.37
CA LEU A 17 -32.24 18.73 5.40
C LEU A 17 -31.66 18.75 3.98
N GLU A 18 -32.22 17.98 3.04
CA GLU A 18 -31.81 17.99 1.62
C GLU A 18 -32.11 19.34 0.95
N LYS A 19 -33.17 20.04 1.36
CA LYS A 19 -33.50 21.40 0.87
C LYS A 19 -32.55 22.45 1.48
N ALA A 20 -32.22 22.34 2.77
CA ALA A 20 -31.30 23.26 3.46
C ALA A 20 -29.83 23.10 3.05
N SER A 21 -29.43 21.90 2.62
CA SER A 21 -28.05 21.58 2.22
C SER A 21 -27.69 22.02 0.79
N ILE A 22 -28.66 22.45 -0.03
CA ILE A 22 -28.45 22.85 -1.45
C ILE A 22 -27.46 24.03 -1.58
N GLY A 23 -27.25 24.82 -0.52
CA GLY A 23 -26.27 25.92 -0.49
C GLY A 23 -25.12 25.75 0.49
N LEU A 24 -25.05 24.65 1.24
CA LEU A 24 -24.01 24.41 2.22
C LEU A 24 -22.83 23.69 1.58
N LYS A 25 -21.61 24.17 1.85
CA LYS A 25 -20.38 23.50 1.44
C LYS A 25 -19.77 22.78 2.64
N TRP A 26 -19.30 21.56 2.39
CA TRP A 26 -18.42 20.90 3.34
C TRP A 26 -17.16 21.75 3.53
N ARG A 27 -16.75 21.91 4.78
CA ARG A 27 -15.46 22.50 5.13
C ARG A 27 -14.74 21.55 6.05
N SER A 28 -13.43 21.41 5.85
CA SER A 28 -12.59 20.79 6.87
C SER A 28 -12.60 21.69 8.11
N ILE A 29 -12.75 21.09 9.29
CA ILE A 29 -12.54 21.77 10.58
C ILE A 29 -11.11 21.58 11.10
N GLY A 30 -10.23 21.03 10.24
CA GLY A 30 -8.84 20.71 10.53
C GLY A 30 -8.65 19.41 11.32
N PRO A 31 -7.44 18.85 11.35
CA PRO A 31 -7.05 17.95 12.43
C PRO A 31 -6.76 18.81 13.68
N ALA A 32 -7.29 18.41 14.84
CA ALA A 32 -7.06 19.15 16.09
C ALA A 32 -5.71 18.82 16.76
N PHE A 33 -5.10 17.67 16.45
CA PHE A 33 -3.81 17.24 17.01
C PHE A 33 -3.19 16.04 16.27
N ALA A 34 -4.01 15.06 15.88
CA ALA A 34 -3.59 13.80 15.27
C ALA A 34 -3.97 13.70 13.78
N SER A 35 -3.15 13.00 12.99
CA SER A 35 -3.49 12.59 11.62
C SER A 35 -4.07 11.17 11.66
N GLY A 36 -3.84 10.34 10.63
CA GLY A 36 -4.33 8.96 10.61
C GLY A 36 -3.48 8.04 9.75
N ARG A 37 -3.89 6.79 9.60
CA ARG A 37 -3.11 5.75 8.95
C ARG A 37 -2.76 6.06 7.50
N ILE A 38 -1.46 6.16 7.25
CA ILE A 38 -0.86 6.26 5.92
C ILE A 38 -0.49 4.87 5.45
N ALA A 39 -1.11 4.41 4.37
CA ALA A 39 -0.87 3.08 3.82
C ALA A 39 0.34 3.05 2.88
N ASP A 40 0.49 4.07 2.03
CA ASP A 40 1.57 4.16 1.05
C ASP A 40 1.79 5.62 0.62
N LEU A 41 2.88 5.89 -0.10
CA LEU A 41 3.20 7.20 -0.63
C LEU A 41 4.01 7.11 -1.94
N ALA A 42 3.79 8.07 -2.84
CA ALA A 42 4.52 8.17 -4.10
C ALA A 42 5.16 9.55 -4.23
N VAL A 43 6.48 9.60 -4.34
CA VAL A 43 7.26 10.84 -4.37
C VAL A 43 7.77 11.11 -5.77
N ASN A 44 7.64 12.35 -6.24
CA ASN A 44 8.19 12.74 -7.53
C ASN A 44 9.73 12.72 -7.49
N PRO A 45 10.40 11.85 -8.28
CA PRO A 45 11.86 11.72 -8.23
C PRO A 45 12.60 12.97 -8.72
N ASN A 46 11.94 13.79 -9.54
CA ASN A 46 12.50 15.04 -10.07
C ASN A 46 12.23 16.23 -9.14
N ASN A 47 11.24 16.13 -8.26
CA ASN A 47 10.86 17.18 -7.31
C ASN A 47 10.25 16.60 -6.03
N PRO A 48 11.04 16.27 -4.99
CA PRO A 48 10.50 15.69 -3.75
C PRO A 48 9.59 16.62 -2.94
N SER A 49 9.39 17.87 -3.34
CA SER A 49 8.34 18.72 -2.75
C SER A 49 6.95 18.36 -3.27
N GLU A 50 6.87 17.56 -4.34
CA GLU A 50 5.63 17.00 -4.88
C GLU A 50 5.53 15.51 -4.56
N TYR A 51 4.46 15.14 -3.86
CA TYR A 51 4.17 13.75 -3.54
C TYR A 51 2.70 13.52 -3.21
N TYR A 52 2.35 12.24 -3.24
CA TYR A 52 1.01 11.71 -3.04
C TYR A 52 1.02 10.79 -1.82
N VAL A 53 -0.06 10.83 -1.05
CA VAL A 53 -0.24 10.04 0.16
C VAL A 53 -1.53 9.23 0.03
N ALA A 54 -1.41 7.91 0.18
CA ALA A 54 -2.55 7.02 0.30
C ALA A 54 -2.94 6.87 1.77
N ALA A 55 -4.16 7.26 2.10
CA ALA A 55 -4.73 6.99 3.40
C ALA A 55 -5.48 5.65 3.39
N ALA A 56 -5.30 4.87 4.46
CA ALA A 56 -6.10 3.66 4.68
C ALA A 56 -7.60 3.94 4.75
N SER A 57 -7.96 5.13 5.24
CA SER A 57 -9.32 5.67 5.23
C SER A 57 -9.23 7.19 5.04
N GLY A 58 -9.57 7.67 3.84
CA GLY A 58 -9.44 9.10 3.54
C GLY A 58 -8.95 9.42 2.13
N HIS A 59 -8.97 8.46 1.21
CA HIS A 59 -8.61 8.61 -0.20
C HIS A 59 -7.11 8.98 -0.40
N ILE A 60 -6.83 9.72 -1.48
CA ILE A 60 -5.48 10.15 -1.89
C ILE A 60 -5.36 11.66 -1.71
N TRP A 61 -4.23 12.09 -1.15
CA TRP A 61 -3.88 13.49 -0.93
C TRP A 61 -2.59 13.85 -1.66
N LYS A 62 -2.56 15.03 -2.28
CA LYS A 62 -1.38 15.56 -2.99
C LYS A 62 -0.85 16.79 -2.29
N THR A 63 0.48 16.94 -2.30
CA THR A 63 1.15 18.21 -2.02
C THR A 63 2.11 18.56 -3.15
N THR A 64 2.37 19.84 -3.34
CA THR A 64 3.37 20.39 -4.28
C THR A 64 4.39 21.30 -3.60
N ASN A 65 4.30 21.43 -2.27
CA ASN A 65 5.11 22.35 -1.45
C ASN A 65 5.57 21.68 -0.15
N ASN A 66 5.98 20.41 -0.27
CA ASN A 66 6.49 19.57 0.80
C ASN A 66 5.59 19.48 2.04
N GLY A 67 4.28 19.29 1.83
CA GLY A 67 3.31 19.09 2.90
C GLY A 67 2.90 20.37 3.63
N THR A 68 3.30 21.55 3.13
CA THR A 68 2.80 22.83 3.66
C THR A 68 1.29 22.97 3.45
N THR A 69 0.80 22.52 2.30
CA THR A 69 -0.63 22.40 2.01
C THR A 69 -0.94 21.08 1.31
N TRP A 70 -2.18 20.63 1.45
CA TRP A 70 -2.68 19.37 0.91
C TRP A 70 -3.95 19.58 0.10
N SER A 71 -4.06 18.88 -1.02
CA SER A 71 -5.29 18.81 -1.83
C SER A 71 -5.82 17.38 -1.83
N PRO A 72 -7.10 17.13 -1.48
CA PRO A 72 -7.72 15.85 -1.78
C PRO A 72 -7.87 15.74 -3.29
N ILE A 73 -7.48 14.59 -3.86
CA ILE A 73 -7.49 14.40 -5.32
C ILE A 73 -8.29 13.16 -5.75
N PHE A 74 -8.95 12.50 -4.79
CA PHE A 74 -9.67 11.24 -5.05
C PHE A 74 -11.06 11.18 -4.36
N GLU A 75 -11.61 12.32 -3.94
CA GLU A 75 -12.88 12.39 -3.18
C GLU A 75 -14.13 12.01 -3.98
N ASN A 76 -14.06 12.07 -5.32
CA ASN A 76 -15.20 11.83 -6.21
C ASN A 76 -15.20 10.42 -6.84
N TYR A 77 -14.36 9.50 -6.34
CA TYR A 77 -14.22 8.14 -6.87
C TYR A 77 -14.69 7.09 -5.88
N GLY A 78 -14.98 5.88 -6.36
CA GLY A 78 -15.81 4.91 -5.63
C GLY A 78 -15.14 4.15 -4.48
N ALA A 79 -13.91 4.49 -4.09
CA ALA A 79 -13.18 3.82 -3.01
C ALA A 79 -12.59 4.82 -2.01
N TYR A 80 -12.82 4.59 -0.71
CA TYR A 80 -12.33 5.45 0.37
C TYR A 80 -10.98 5.00 0.96
N SER A 81 -10.63 3.73 0.73
CA SER A 81 -9.45 3.06 1.25
C SER A 81 -8.48 2.79 0.12
N ILE A 82 -7.23 3.21 0.28
CA ILE A 82 -6.16 3.08 -0.71
C ILE A 82 -5.06 2.22 -0.10
N GLY A 83 -4.64 1.18 -0.83
CA GLY A 83 -3.63 0.23 -0.37
C GLY A 83 -2.23 0.56 -0.89
N CYS A 84 -2.10 1.00 -2.14
CA CYS A 84 -0.82 1.35 -2.72
C CYS A 84 -0.91 2.45 -3.78
N LEU A 85 0.18 3.17 -3.99
CA LEU A 85 0.40 4.16 -5.03
C LEU A 85 1.69 3.84 -5.79
N LYS A 86 1.64 3.97 -7.11
CA LYS A 86 2.83 3.84 -7.94
C LYS A 86 2.91 4.98 -8.95
N MET A 87 3.96 5.78 -8.84
CA MET A 87 4.31 6.75 -9.87
C MET A 87 5.07 6.05 -10.99
N ASP A 88 4.74 6.42 -12.23
CA ASP A 88 5.45 5.98 -13.42
C ASP A 88 6.88 6.54 -13.43
N PRO A 89 7.92 5.68 -13.59
CA PRO A 89 9.32 6.14 -13.62
C PRO A 89 9.64 7.05 -14.82
N ASN A 90 8.87 6.98 -15.91
CA ASN A 90 9.09 7.73 -17.15
C ASN A 90 8.22 9.00 -17.24
N ASN A 91 7.17 9.11 -16.42
CA ASN A 91 6.27 10.27 -16.42
C ASN A 91 5.67 10.52 -15.03
N SER A 92 6.15 11.53 -14.31
CA SER A 92 5.68 11.84 -12.96
C SER A 92 4.23 12.34 -12.86
N ASN A 93 3.55 12.60 -13.99
CA ASN A 93 2.12 12.90 -14.01
C ASN A 93 1.25 11.63 -14.03
N VAL A 94 1.83 10.48 -14.36
CA VAL A 94 1.10 9.20 -14.38
C VAL A 94 1.21 8.53 -13.03
N ILE A 95 0.06 8.39 -12.36
CA ILE A 95 -0.05 7.76 -11.04
C ILE A 95 -1.05 6.62 -11.12
N TRP A 96 -0.63 5.45 -10.65
CA TRP A 96 -1.48 4.29 -10.45
C TRP A 96 -1.85 4.16 -8.98
N ALA A 97 -3.11 3.85 -8.71
CA ALA A 97 -3.62 3.64 -7.35
C ALA A 97 -4.31 2.28 -7.24
N GLY A 98 -3.83 1.47 -6.29
CA GLY A 98 -4.50 0.23 -5.88
C GLY A 98 -5.42 0.51 -4.70
N THR A 99 -6.71 0.17 -4.83
CA THR A 99 -7.69 0.43 -3.77
C THR A 99 -7.87 -0.75 -2.82
N GLY A 100 -8.23 -0.44 -1.57
CA GLY A 100 -8.34 -1.36 -0.45
C GLY A 100 -6.98 -1.65 0.19
N GLU A 101 -6.89 -1.50 1.51
CA GLU A 101 -5.67 -1.81 2.27
C GLU A 101 -5.13 -3.22 1.97
N ASN A 102 -3.82 -3.30 1.74
CA ASN A 102 -3.06 -4.53 1.48
C ASN A 102 -2.62 -5.27 2.77
N ASN A 103 -3.28 -4.96 3.89
CA ASN A 103 -3.15 -5.73 5.12
C ASN A 103 -4.29 -6.75 5.21
N HIS A 104 -4.27 -7.58 6.24
CA HIS A 104 -5.35 -8.53 6.47
C HIS A 104 -6.00 -8.34 7.82
N GLN A 105 -6.16 -7.12 8.33
CA GLN A 105 -6.81 -6.81 9.62
C GLN A 105 -8.31 -7.17 9.68
N ARG A 106 -8.89 -7.07 10.88
CA ARG A 106 -10.35 -7.21 11.06
C ARG A 106 -11.10 -5.97 10.57
N ALA A 107 -10.58 -4.79 10.89
CA ALA A 107 -11.03 -3.51 10.32
C ALA A 107 -10.20 -3.27 9.06
N LEU A 108 -10.65 -3.84 7.94
CA LEU A 108 -9.96 -3.79 6.66
C LEU A 108 -10.79 -2.99 5.67
N GLY A 109 -10.26 -1.88 5.18
CA GLY A 109 -10.87 -1.15 4.08
C GLY A 109 -10.92 -1.98 2.81
N TYR A 110 -12.05 -1.92 2.09
CA TYR A 110 -12.18 -2.57 0.79
C TYR A 110 -12.09 -1.53 -0.33
N GLY A 111 -11.46 -1.94 -1.41
CA GLY A 111 -11.39 -1.22 -2.65
C GLY A 111 -12.39 -1.70 -3.69
N ASN A 112 -12.27 -1.10 -4.87
CA ASN A 112 -13.01 -1.44 -6.08
C ASN A 112 -12.10 -1.40 -7.32
N GLY A 113 -10.85 -1.85 -7.15
CA GLY A 113 -9.89 -2.11 -8.23
C GLY A 113 -8.77 -1.09 -8.34
N VAL A 114 -8.29 -0.92 -9.57
CA VAL A 114 -7.13 -0.09 -9.88
C VAL A 114 -7.58 1.18 -10.59
N TYR A 115 -6.94 2.31 -10.28
CA TYR A 115 -7.15 3.59 -10.96
C TYR A 115 -5.85 4.10 -11.55
N LYS A 116 -5.98 4.84 -12.66
CA LYS A 116 -4.89 5.57 -13.30
C LYS A 116 -5.26 7.04 -13.41
N SER A 117 -4.34 7.91 -13.04
CA SER A 117 -4.34 9.33 -13.41
C SER A 117 -3.19 9.57 -14.38
N GLU A 118 -3.41 10.44 -15.35
CA GLU A 118 -2.39 10.85 -16.35
C GLU A 118 -2.07 12.36 -16.26
N ASP A 119 -2.72 13.06 -15.34
CA ASP A 119 -2.68 14.51 -15.15
C ASP A 119 -2.25 14.91 -13.73
N GLY A 120 -1.47 14.04 -13.07
CA GLY A 120 -0.95 14.32 -11.74
C GLY A 120 -2.03 14.34 -10.65
N GLY A 121 -3.10 13.58 -10.82
CA GLY A 121 -4.17 13.38 -9.85
C GLY A 121 -5.41 14.25 -10.06
N ASP A 122 -5.45 15.12 -11.07
CA ASP A 122 -6.61 15.99 -11.33
C ASP A 122 -7.83 15.17 -11.77
N SER A 123 -7.62 14.09 -12.53
CA SER A 123 -8.64 13.12 -12.89
C SER A 123 -8.13 11.67 -12.80
N TRP A 124 -9.06 10.75 -12.57
CA TRP A 124 -8.77 9.32 -12.44
C TRP A 124 -9.75 8.47 -13.26
N THR A 125 -9.23 7.42 -13.87
CA THR A 125 -10.01 6.40 -14.58
C THR A 125 -9.88 5.07 -13.84
N ASN A 126 -11.01 4.39 -13.58
CA ASN A 126 -10.98 3.02 -13.05
C ASN A 126 -10.59 2.05 -14.17
N MET A 127 -9.46 1.38 -14.00
CA MET A 127 -8.84 0.50 -15.00
C MET A 127 -9.25 -0.96 -14.85
N GLY A 128 -10.18 -1.31 -13.95
CA GLY A 128 -10.63 -2.68 -13.74
C GLY A 128 -10.11 -3.30 -12.43
N LEU A 129 -10.11 -4.64 -12.37
CA LEU A 129 -9.82 -5.41 -11.15
C LEU A 129 -10.76 -5.09 -9.98
N LYS A 130 -12.03 -4.78 -10.30
CA LYS A 130 -13.03 -4.24 -9.37
C LYS A 130 -13.43 -5.19 -8.24
N ASP A 131 -13.34 -6.48 -8.49
CA ASP A 131 -13.70 -7.56 -7.57
C ASP A 131 -12.51 -8.11 -6.79
N SER A 132 -11.29 -7.60 -7.04
CA SER A 132 -10.10 -7.92 -6.22
C SER A 132 -10.28 -7.47 -4.77
N ARG A 133 -10.94 -6.33 -4.53
CA ARG A 133 -11.12 -5.69 -3.21
C ARG A 133 -9.85 -5.21 -2.52
N GLN A 134 -8.71 -5.90 -2.68
CA GLN A 134 -7.43 -5.51 -2.11
C GLN A 134 -6.36 -5.65 -3.19
N ILE A 135 -5.74 -4.52 -3.53
CA ILE A 135 -4.60 -4.46 -4.42
C ILE A 135 -3.34 -4.37 -3.54
N GLY A 136 -2.52 -5.40 -3.60
CA GLY A 136 -1.32 -5.53 -2.78
C GLY A 136 -0.23 -4.55 -3.19
N MET A 137 0.11 -4.56 -4.48
CA MET A 137 1.22 -3.78 -5.03
C MET A 137 1.04 -3.56 -6.53
N ILE A 138 1.55 -2.45 -7.04
CA ILE A 138 1.60 -2.14 -8.47
C ILE A 138 3.07 -1.92 -8.86
N ALA A 139 3.48 -2.53 -9.97
CA ALA A 139 4.79 -2.28 -10.56
C ALA A 139 4.68 -1.97 -12.05
N ILE A 140 5.49 -1.02 -12.50
CA ILE A 140 5.49 -0.49 -13.87
C ILE A 140 6.83 -0.88 -14.49
N ASP A 141 6.81 -1.42 -15.71
CA ASP A 141 8.03 -1.72 -16.44
C ASP A 141 8.77 -0.40 -16.76
N PRO A 142 10.03 -0.22 -16.33
CA PRO A 142 10.76 1.03 -16.57
C PRO A 142 11.06 1.26 -18.05
N ARG A 143 10.95 0.24 -18.92
CA ARG A 143 11.18 0.36 -20.37
C ARG A 143 9.95 0.88 -21.11
N ASP A 144 8.75 0.64 -20.57
CA ASP A 144 7.48 0.92 -21.22
C ASP A 144 6.36 1.15 -20.18
N SER A 145 5.90 2.39 -20.12
CA SER A 145 4.85 2.86 -19.20
C SER A 145 3.49 2.17 -19.38
N ASP A 146 3.23 1.55 -20.54
CA ASP A 146 1.99 0.81 -20.78
C ASP A 146 2.02 -0.63 -20.26
N VAL A 147 3.21 -1.12 -19.86
CA VAL A 147 3.39 -2.45 -19.27
C VAL A 147 3.35 -2.35 -17.75
N VAL A 148 2.25 -2.80 -17.15
CA VAL A 148 2.01 -2.70 -15.70
C VAL A 148 1.60 -4.06 -15.14
N TYR A 149 2.10 -4.37 -13.94
CA TYR A 149 1.77 -5.55 -13.17
C TYR A 149 1.03 -5.17 -11.90
N VAL A 150 -0.04 -5.88 -11.59
CA VAL A 150 -0.86 -5.66 -10.39
C VAL A 150 -0.94 -6.94 -9.58
N ALA A 151 -0.34 -6.91 -8.38
CA ALA A 151 -0.50 -7.94 -7.37
C ALA A 151 -1.90 -7.80 -6.74
N ALA A 152 -2.81 -8.68 -7.13
CA ALA A 152 -4.18 -8.70 -6.66
C ALA A 152 -4.33 -9.79 -5.58
N GLU A 153 -4.56 -9.35 -4.34
CA GLU A 153 -4.67 -10.26 -3.20
C GLU A 153 -6.03 -10.94 -3.14
N GLY A 154 -7.08 -10.29 -3.66
CA GLY A 154 -8.47 -10.74 -3.51
C GLY A 154 -9.05 -10.50 -2.11
N SER A 155 -10.37 -10.61 -1.99
CA SER A 155 -11.11 -10.41 -0.73
C SER A 155 -10.59 -11.26 0.45
N ALA A 156 -10.19 -10.65 1.56
CA ALA A 156 -9.88 -11.44 2.77
C ALA A 156 -11.10 -12.27 3.27
N TRP A 157 -12.32 -11.90 2.91
CA TRP A 157 -13.57 -12.42 3.48
C TRP A 157 -14.26 -13.54 2.68
N GLY A 158 -13.72 -13.97 1.54
CA GLY A 158 -14.34 -15.08 0.77
C GLY A 158 -13.58 -15.49 -0.50
N PRO A 159 -13.79 -16.71 -1.01
CA PRO A 159 -13.08 -17.24 -2.17
C PRO A 159 -13.36 -16.57 -3.50
N GLY A 160 -12.42 -16.79 -4.42
CA GLY A 160 -12.43 -16.21 -5.75
C GLY A 160 -12.19 -14.70 -5.72
N GLY A 161 -12.90 -14.01 -6.60
CA GLY A 161 -12.61 -12.63 -6.99
C GLY A 161 -11.44 -12.58 -7.97
N GLU A 162 -11.03 -11.37 -8.32
CA GLU A 162 -9.82 -11.18 -9.13
C GLU A 162 -8.59 -11.33 -8.22
N ARG A 163 -8.05 -12.56 -8.17
CA ARG A 163 -6.82 -12.92 -7.46
C ARG A 163 -5.72 -13.30 -8.43
N GLY A 164 -4.48 -13.03 -8.03
CA GLY A 164 -3.30 -13.41 -8.79
C GLY A 164 -2.44 -12.21 -9.15
N LEU A 165 -1.50 -12.42 -10.08
CA LEU A 165 -0.77 -11.33 -10.71
C LEU A 165 -1.40 -11.05 -12.07
N TYR A 166 -1.86 -9.82 -12.26
CA TYR A 166 -2.39 -9.35 -13.54
C TYR A 166 -1.34 -8.51 -14.26
N LYS A 167 -1.30 -8.58 -15.58
CA LYS A 167 -0.45 -7.79 -16.46
C LYS A 167 -1.29 -7.07 -17.49
N THR A 168 -0.95 -5.83 -17.79
CA THR A 168 -1.39 -5.11 -18.97
C THR A 168 -0.18 -4.78 -19.84
N VAL A 169 -0.41 -4.60 -21.14
CA VAL A 169 0.56 -4.10 -22.13
C VAL A 169 -0.02 -2.95 -22.96
N ASP A 170 -1.16 -2.41 -22.53
CA ASP A 170 -1.94 -1.37 -23.21
C ASP A 170 -2.42 -0.30 -22.22
N GLY A 171 -1.60 -0.04 -21.20
CA GLY A 171 -1.84 1.04 -20.24
C GLY A 171 -3.05 0.82 -19.35
N GLY A 172 -3.48 -0.44 -19.17
CA GLY A 172 -4.58 -0.89 -18.32
C GLY A 172 -5.92 -1.05 -19.01
N ALA A 173 -6.00 -0.94 -20.34
CA ALA A 173 -7.24 -1.16 -21.08
C ALA A 173 -7.68 -2.63 -21.00
N ASN A 174 -6.74 -3.56 -21.01
CA ASN A 174 -6.96 -5.00 -20.83
C ASN A 174 -5.98 -5.58 -19.81
N TRP A 175 -6.44 -6.62 -19.09
CA TRP A 175 -5.65 -7.35 -18.09
C TRP A 175 -5.59 -8.84 -18.41
N GLU A 176 -4.37 -9.38 -18.40
CA GLU A 176 -4.07 -10.80 -18.49
C GLU A 176 -3.67 -11.34 -17.11
N LEU A 177 -4.29 -12.43 -16.67
CA LEU A 177 -3.88 -13.14 -15.45
C LEU A 177 -2.64 -13.99 -15.75
N VAL A 178 -1.47 -13.54 -15.29
CA VAL A 178 -0.16 -14.16 -15.63
C VAL A 178 0.36 -15.09 -14.53
N LEU A 179 -0.16 -14.99 -13.30
CA LEU A 179 0.13 -15.94 -12.23
C LEU A 179 -1.11 -16.15 -11.35
N GLU A 180 -1.67 -17.35 -11.39
CA GLU A 180 -2.75 -17.80 -10.52
C GLU A 180 -2.23 -18.89 -9.57
N ILE A 181 -2.65 -18.84 -8.30
CA ILE A 181 -2.32 -19.86 -7.31
C ILE A 181 -3.56 -20.69 -6.97
N SER A 182 -4.59 -20.05 -6.41
CA SER A 182 -5.89 -20.66 -6.14
C SER A 182 -6.94 -19.60 -5.79
N GLU A 183 -8.20 -20.01 -5.64
CA GLU A 183 -9.28 -19.14 -5.13
C GLU A 183 -9.05 -18.60 -3.70
N ASN A 184 -8.06 -19.16 -2.96
CA ASN A 184 -7.70 -18.82 -1.58
C ASN A 184 -6.39 -18.05 -1.45
N THR A 185 -5.65 -17.90 -2.54
CA THR A 185 -4.27 -17.40 -2.50
C THR A 185 -4.07 -16.39 -3.62
N GLY A 186 -3.88 -15.13 -3.25
CA GLY A 186 -3.55 -14.04 -4.16
C GLY A 186 -2.07 -13.68 -4.13
N ILE A 187 -1.69 -12.68 -4.90
CA ILE A 187 -0.34 -12.11 -4.90
C ILE A 187 -0.36 -10.81 -4.11
N ASN A 188 0.51 -10.67 -3.12
CA ASN A 188 0.59 -9.50 -2.25
C ASN A 188 1.72 -8.53 -2.64
N ASN A 189 2.84 -9.03 -3.17
CA ASN A 189 3.93 -8.17 -3.68
C ASN A 189 4.36 -8.58 -5.08
N VAL A 190 4.78 -7.59 -5.87
CA VAL A 190 5.45 -7.77 -7.16
C VAL A 190 6.61 -6.78 -7.31
N VAL A 191 7.80 -7.28 -7.57
CA VAL A 191 8.99 -6.45 -7.86
C VAL A 191 9.64 -6.88 -9.16
N LEU A 192 10.02 -5.88 -9.97
CA LEU A 192 10.71 -6.05 -11.24
C LEU A 192 12.19 -5.74 -11.03
N ASP A 193 13.06 -6.52 -11.64
CA ASP A 193 14.47 -6.18 -11.70
C ASP A 193 14.64 -4.84 -12.47
N PRO A 194 15.30 -3.84 -11.88
CA PRO A 194 15.33 -2.48 -12.43
C PRO A 194 16.17 -2.37 -13.72
N VAL A 195 16.99 -3.38 -14.03
CA VAL A 195 17.85 -3.41 -15.23
C VAL A 195 17.28 -4.31 -16.31
N ASP A 196 16.55 -5.36 -15.93
CA ASP A 196 15.98 -6.36 -16.83
C ASP A 196 14.61 -6.83 -16.29
N PRO A 197 13.56 -6.05 -16.54
CA PRO A 197 12.26 -6.26 -15.90
C PRO A 197 11.49 -7.48 -16.45
N ASP A 198 12.11 -8.29 -17.32
CA ASP A 198 11.63 -9.65 -17.61
C ASP A 198 11.86 -10.60 -16.42
N ILE A 199 12.82 -10.27 -15.54
CA ILE A 199 12.99 -10.90 -14.24
C ILE A 199 12.03 -10.25 -13.24
N ILE A 200 11.05 -11.03 -12.81
CA ILE A 200 9.97 -10.59 -11.91
C ILE A 200 9.93 -11.53 -10.72
N TYR A 201 9.74 -10.97 -9.53
CA TYR A 201 9.45 -11.73 -8.33
C TYR A 201 8.06 -11.39 -7.82
N ALA A 202 7.30 -12.42 -7.45
CA ALA A 202 5.96 -12.28 -6.89
C ALA A 202 5.84 -13.14 -5.64
N THR A 203 5.25 -12.59 -4.58
CA THR A 203 4.95 -13.36 -3.36
C THR A 203 3.46 -13.69 -3.32
N ALA A 204 3.17 -14.98 -3.16
CA ALA A 204 1.82 -15.51 -2.98
C ALA A 204 1.51 -15.64 -1.50
N GLU A 205 0.35 -15.15 -1.07
CA GLU A 205 -0.09 -15.23 0.32
C GLU A 205 -1.47 -15.87 0.43
N GLN A 206 -1.53 -17.02 1.09
CA GLN A 206 -2.78 -17.68 1.42
C GLN A 206 -3.42 -17.00 2.63
N ARG A 207 -4.55 -16.33 2.42
CA ARG A 207 -5.20 -15.55 3.49
C ARG A 207 -6.72 -15.66 3.51
N ARG A 208 -7.27 -15.71 4.73
CA ARG A 208 -8.72 -15.72 5.00
C ARG A 208 -9.08 -15.01 6.30
N ARG A 209 -10.27 -14.42 6.32
CA ARG A 209 -10.93 -13.90 7.50
C ARG A 209 -12.28 -14.55 7.69
N ARG A 210 -12.58 -14.83 8.96
CA ARG A 210 -13.90 -15.17 9.48
C ARG A 210 -14.17 -14.28 10.68
N SER A 211 -15.42 -14.19 11.10
CA SER A 211 -15.81 -13.43 12.31
C SER A 211 -15.06 -13.89 13.58
N PHE A 212 -14.61 -15.14 13.61
CA PHE A 212 -13.95 -15.80 14.75
C PHE A 212 -12.48 -16.18 14.51
N GLY A 213 -11.88 -15.84 13.36
CA GLY A 213 -10.53 -16.30 13.07
C GLY A 213 -9.91 -15.74 11.80
N LYS A 214 -8.62 -16.05 11.61
CA LYS A 214 -7.84 -15.70 10.42
C LYS A 214 -6.98 -16.87 9.95
N ILE A 215 -6.70 -16.88 8.66
CA ILE A 215 -5.59 -17.61 8.03
C ILE A 215 -4.70 -16.53 7.42
N GLY A 216 -3.40 -16.57 7.70
CA GLY A 216 -2.40 -15.61 7.21
C GLY A 216 -1.12 -16.34 6.83
N GLY A 217 -1.28 -17.38 6.01
CA GLY A 217 -0.26 -18.32 5.63
C GLY A 217 -0.75 -19.76 5.47
N GLY A 218 0.03 -20.55 4.75
CA GLY A 218 -0.25 -21.95 4.49
C GLY A 218 0.61 -22.53 3.36
N PRO A 219 0.31 -23.73 2.88
CA PRO A 219 1.15 -24.45 1.92
C PRO A 219 1.16 -23.81 0.52
N GLU A 220 0.13 -23.02 0.19
CA GLU A 220 0.02 -22.34 -1.11
C GLU A 220 0.89 -21.07 -1.17
N SER A 221 1.20 -20.46 -0.03
CA SER A 221 2.08 -19.29 0.03
C SER A 221 3.47 -19.60 -0.54
N GLY A 222 4.13 -18.59 -1.10
CA GLY A 222 5.47 -18.78 -1.66
C GLY A 222 6.01 -17.64 -2.51
N LEU A 223 7.32 -17.69 -2.72
CA LEU A 223 8.00 -16.83 -3.67
C LEU A 223 8.02 -17.47 -5.06
N HIS A 224 7.63 -16.72 -6.07
CA HIS A 224 7.66 -17.10 -7.47
C HIS A 224 8.57 -16.16 -8.26
N GLN A 225 9.27 -16.70 -9.25
CA GLN A 225 10.11 -15.94 -10.18
C GLN A 225 9.70 -16.22 -11.62
N SER A 226 9.60 -15.17 -12.42
CA SER A 226 9.60 -15.20 -13.88
C SER A 226 10.94 -14.70 -14.41
N LYS A 227 11.32 -15.16 -15.60
CA LYS A 227 12.49 -14.65 -16.36
C LYS A 227 12.15 -14.28 -17.81
N ASP A 228 10.87 -14.18 -18.13
CA ASP A 228 10.36 -13.96 -19.49
C ASP A 228 9.17 -12.98 -19.51
N GLY A 229 9.15 -12.04 -18.55
CA GLY A 229 8.12 -11.00 -18.48
C GLY A 229 6.75 -11.51 -18.04
N GLY A 230 6.72 -12.59 -17.24
CA GLY A 230 5.52 -13.15 -16.62
C GLY A 230 4.88 -14.28 -17.43
N LYS A 231 5.50 -14.77 -18.51
CA LYS A 231 4.93 -15.86 -19.33
C LYS A 231 5.06 -17.20 -18.64
N THR A 232 6.17 -17.44 -17.93
CA THR A 232 6.39 -18.65 -17.14
C THR A 232 6.89 -18.34 -15.75
N TRP A 233 6.50 -19.17 -14.78
CA TRP A 233 6.80 -18.97 -13.37
C TRP A 233 7.39 -20.20 -12.73
N LYS A 234 8.38 -19.99 -11.86
CA LYS A 234 9.00 -21.01 -11.03
C LYS A 234 8.85 -20.64 -9.56
N LYS A 235 8.31 -21.56 -8.75
CA LYS A 235 8.32 -21.43 -7.28
C LYS A 235 9.76 -21.59 -6.77
N ILE A 236 10.21 -20.66 -5.94
CA ILE A 236 11.53 -20.67 -5.30
C ILE A 236 11.41 -21.26 -3.91
N THR A 237 12.20 -22.29 -3.63
CA THR A 237 12.25 -22.98 -2.33
C THR A 237 13.65 -23.13 -1.77
N SER A 238 14.68 -22.95 -2.60
CA SER A 238 16.08 -23.17 -2.22
C SER A 238 16.53 -22.16 -1.15
N GLY A 239 16.83 -22.67 0.04
CA GLY A 239 17.27 -21.87 1.18
C GLY A 239 16.14 -21.15 1.94
N LEU A 240 14.88 -21.47 1.61
CA LEU A 240 13.68 -20.98 2.29
C LEU A 240 13.07 -22.06 3.21
N PRO A 241 12.21 -21.69 4.17
CA PRO A 241 11.51 -22.66 5.02
C PRO A 241 10.68 -23.69 4.23
N SER A 242 10.62 -24.93 4.72
CA SER A 242 9.94 -26.06 4.06
C SER A 242 8.53 -26.38 4.58
N GLY A 243 8.00 -25.57 5.50
CA GLY A 243 6.65 -25.69 6.08
C GLY A 243 5.68 -24.61 5.61
N HIS A 244 4.58 -24.39 6.35
CA HIS A 244 3.68 -23.28 6.08
C HIS A 244 4.38 -21.94 6.29
N ILE A 245 4.26 -21.08 5.29
CA ILE A 245 4.75 -19.69 5.32
C ILE A 245 3.58 -18.74 5.16
N GLY A 246 3.70 -17.56 5.78
CA GLY A 246 2.71 -16.50 5.82
C GLY A 246 3.14 -15.31 4.98
N GLY A 247 2.75 -14.12 5.44
CA GLY A 247 3.12 -12.88 4.79
C GLY A 247 4.62 -12.74 4.60
N MET A 248 4.96 -12.09 3.50
CA MET A 248 6.31 -11.92 3.01
C MET A 248 6.47 -10.49 2.53
N GLY A 249 7.67 -9.94 2.70
CA GLY A 249 8.09 -8.71 2.04
C GLY A 249 9.35 -8.95 1.24
N ILE A 250 9.45 -8.34 0.06
CA ILE A 250 10.53 -8.54 -0.90
C ILE A 250 11.05 -7.21 -1.43
N ALA A 251 12.37 -7.10 -1.58
CA ALA A 251 13.02 -5.96 -2.23
C ALA A 251 14.23 -6.41 -3.04
N ILE A 252 14.49 -5.73 -4.16
CA ILE A 252 15.72 -5.88 -4.94
C ILE A 252 16.62 -4.70 -4.59
N SER A 253 17.92 -4.93 -4.41
CA SER A 253 18.84 -3.81 -4.22
C SER A 253 18.94 -3.00 -5.53
N PRO A 254 18.70 -1.68 -5.49
CA PRO A 254 18.81 -0.84 -6.69
C PRO A 254 20.26 -0.69 -7.17
N LEU A 255 21.25 -0.92 -6.28
CA LEU A 255 22.68 -0.84 -6.61
C LEU A 255 23.24 -2.13 -7.21
N ASN A 256 22.64 -3.26 -6.86
CA ASN A 256 23.14 -4.57 -7.25
C ASN A 256 21.97 -5.56 -7.38
N ARG A 257 21.54 -5.73 -8.62
CA ARG A 257 20.41 -6.61 -9.00
C ARG A 257 20.58 -8.08 -8.63
N ASP A 258 21.81 -8.53 -8.31
CA ASP A 258 22.03 -9.91 -7.83
C ASP A 258 21.51 -10.10 -6.40
N ILE A 259 21.35 -8.99 -5.65
CA ILE A 259 20.88 -8.99 -4.27
C ILE A 259 19.36 -8.86 -4.22
N VAL A 260 18.73 -9.89 -3.66
CA VAL A 260 17.29 -9.90 -3.37
C VAL A 260 17.11 -10.15 -1.87
N TYR A 261 16.36 -9.28 -1.22
CA TYR A 261 15.99 -9.35 0.18
C TYR A 261 14.60 -9.93 0.35
N LEU A 262 14.41 -10.71 1.40
CA LEU A 262 13.13 -11.33 1.70
C LEU A 262 12.94 -11.44 3.22
N ILE A 263 11.80 -11.01 3.73
CA ILE A 263 11.36 -11.25 5.11
C ILE A 263 10.16 -12.19 5.09
N ILE A 264 10.12 -13.19 5.96
CA ILE A 264 9.11 -14.26 5.92
C ILE A 264 8.59 -14.57 7.32
N GLU A 265 7.27 -14.54 7.49
CA GLU A 265 6.59 -15.22 8.59
C GLU A 265 6.45 -16.72 8.27
N ALA A 266 6.80 -17.61 9.21
CA ALA A 266 6.66 -19.05 8.98
C ALA A 266 6.46 -19.82 10.29
N GLN A 267 5.83 -21.00 10.18
CA GLN A 267 5.62 -21.89 11.32
C GLN A 267 6.92 -22.36 11.97
N ASP A 268 6.83 -22.87 13.20
CA ASP A 268 7.93 -23.49 13.94
C ASP A 268 9.19 -22.61 14.08
N LYS A 269 9.02 -21.28 14.10
CA LYS A 269 10.10 -20.28 14.17
C LYS A 269 11.09 -20.38 12.99
N GLN A 270 10.64 -20.94 11.87
CA GLN A 270 11.45 -21.03 10.65
C GLN A 270 11.52 -19.69 9.90
N GLY A 271 10.63 -18.75 10.21
CA GLY A 271 10.60 -17.40 9.64
C GLY A 271 11.87 -16.60 9.94
N GLY A 272 12.06 -15.50 9.24
CA GLY A 272 13.24 -14.66 9.41
C GLY A 272 13.51 -13.79 8.19
N PHE A 273 14.74 -13.25 8.17
CA PHE A 273 15.23 -12.42 7.08
C PHE A 273 16.25 -13.19 6.26
N PHE A 274 16.10 -13.12 4.95
CA PHE A 274 16.83 -13.89 3.96
C PHE A 274 17.43 -12.96 2.90
N ARG A 275 18.58 -13.35 2.37
CA ARG A 275 19.27 -12.65 1.29
C ARG A 275 19.69 -13.63 0.22
N SER A 276 19.42 -13.30 -1.03
CA SER A 276 20.05 -13.92 -2.20
C SER A 276 21.15 -13.00 -2.72
N THR A 277 22.19 -13.58 -3.30
CA THR A 277 23.24 -12.87 -4.07
C THR A 277 23.39 -13.45 -5.47
N ASN A 278 22.34 -14.13 -5.96
CA ASN A 278 22.30 -14.80 -7.25
C ASN A 278 20.91 -14.71 -7.88
N ARG A 279 20.26 -13.53 -7.76
CA ARG A 279 18.96 -13.23 -8.37
C ARG A 279 17.88 -14.25 -7.99
N GLY A 280 17.80 -14.58 -6.70
CA GLY A 280 16.79 -15.46 -6.15
C GLY A 280 16.93 -16.95 -6.54
N ALA A 281 18.03 -17.38 -7.16
CA ALA A 281 18.26 -18.80 -7.42
C ALA A 281 18.37 -19.62 -6.11
N SER A 282 18.92 -19.01 -5.06
CA SER A 282 18.91 -19.53 -3.69
C SER A 282 18.98 -18.38 -2.68
N PHE A 283 18.43 -18.62 -1.50
CA PHE A 283 18.48 -17.69 -0.38
C PHE A 283 19.33 -18.22 0.77
N LYS A 284 19.87 -17.31 1.58
CA LYS A 284 20.52 -17.61 2.85
C LYS A 284 19.78 -16.88 3.95
N LYS A 285 19.44 -17.59 5.04
CA LYS A 285 18.90 -16.96 6.25
C LYS A 285 20.01 -16.13 6.91
N MET A 286 19.75 -14.84 7.06
CA MET A 286 20.69 -13.87 7.63
C MET A 286 20.46 -13.70 9.13
N SER A 287 19.20 -13.73 9.56
CA SER A 287 18.82 -13.64 10.97
C SER A 287 17.43 -14.23 11.22
N LYS A 288 17.03 -14.29 12.50
CA LYS A 288 15.68 -14.68 12.93
C LYS A 288 14.67 -13.52 12.86
N HIS A 289 15.09 -12.32 12.42
CA HIS A 289 14.22 -11.16 12.38
C HIS A 289 13.11 -11.34 11.34
N SER A 290 11.86 -11.18 11.78
CA SER A 290 10.66 -11.23 10.95
C SER A 290 9.68 -10.17 11.43
N ALA A 291 8.80 -9.70 10.54
CA ALA A 291 7.66 -8.84 10.85
C ALA A 291 6.35 -9.65 10.84
N SER A 292 5.26 -9.06 11.33
CA SER A 292 3.94 -9.70 11.25
C SER A 292 3.36 -9.49 9.85
N GLY A 293 3.24 -10.58 9.07
CA GLY A 293 2.68 -10.54 7.72
C GLY A 293 1.22 -10.08 7.65
N GLN A 294 0.54 -10.04 8.81
CA GLN A 294 -0.80 -9.45 8.90
C GLN A 294 -0.87 -7.98 8.58
N TYR A 295 0.17 -7.27 8.97
CA TYR A 295 0.12 -5.82 9.09
C TYR A 295 1.30 -5.15 8.40
N TYR A 296 2.39 -5.89 8.21
CA TYR A 296 3.63 -5.43 7.64
C TYR A 296 4.11 -6.43 6.60
N ASN A 297 4.05 -6.05 5.33
CA ASN A 297 4.45 -6.88 4.20
C ASN A 297 5.55 -6.24 3.36
N GLU A 298 6.20 -5.20 3.86
CA GLU A 298 7.12 -4.39 3.06
C GLU A 298 8.50 -4.26 3.71
N ILE A 299 9.51 -4.32 2.85
CA ILE A 299 10.90 -4.03 3.18
C ILE A 299 11.46 -3.14 2.08
N TYR A 300 12.42 -2.29 2.43
CA TYR A 300 12.94 -1.28 1.50
C TYR A 300 14.46 -1.39 1.45
N ALA A 301 15.01 -1.58 0.26
CA ALA A 301 16.45 -1.57 0.05
C ALA A 301 16.95 -0.12 -0.05
N ASP A 302 18.07 0.17 0.60
CA ASP A 302 18.68 1.50 0.54
C ASP A 302 19.25 1.78 -0.87
N PRO A 303 19.03 2.99 -1.42
CA PRO A 303 19.47 3.35 -2.76
C PRO A 303 20.95 3.69 -2.89
N MET A 304 21.69 3.83 -1.77
CA MET A 304 23.10 4.24 -1.74
C MET A 304 24.02 3.26 -0.98
N ASP A 305 23.48 2.25 -0.31
CA ASP A 305 24.23 1.16 0.35
C ASP A 305 23.53 -0.19 0.17
N GLU A 306 24.14 -1.10 -0.58
CA GLU A 306 23.57 -2.41 -0.88
C GLU A 306 23.33 -3.26 0.38
N ASN A 307 23.98 -2.99 1.52
CA ASN A 307 23.81 -3.74 2.77
C ASN A 307 22.79 -3.11 3.72
N THR A 308 22.27 -1.92 3.39
CA THR A 308 21.25 -1.26 4.19
C THR A 308 19.86 -1.65 3.70
N VAL A 309 19.02 -2.11 4.64
CA VAL A 309 17.65 -2.53 4.38
C VAL A 309 16.77 -2.19 5.57
N TYR A 310 15.57 -1.69 5.28
CA TYR A 310 14.58 -1.27 6.24
C TYR A 310 13.43 -2.28 6.29
N SER A 311 12.90 -2.52 7.47
CA SER A 311 11.68 -3.29 7.69
C SER A 311 10.68 -2.38 8.38
N VAL A 312 9.54 -2.14 7.73
CA VAL A 312 8.41 -1.48 8.39
C VAL A 312 7.75 -2.45 9.35
N GLU A 313 7.41 -1.98 10.54
CA GLU A 313 6.78 -2.76 11.61
C GLU A 313 6.23 -1.79 12.67
N THR A 314 5.74 -2.29 13.82
CA THR A 314 5.26 -1.41 14.91
C THR A 314 6.30 -0.39 15.31
N VAL A 315 7.58 -0.76 15.34
CA VAL A 315 8.68 0.18 15.40
C VAL A 315 9.69 -0.22 14.33
N SER A 316 9.70 0.48 13.20
CA SER A 316 10.56 0.18 12.06
C SER A 316 12.01 -0.06 12.44
N LYS A 317 12.65 -1.01 11.77
CA LYS A 317 14.05 -1.35 11.98
C LYS A 317 14.86 -1.19 10.71
N VAL A 318 16.15 -0.97 10.91
CA VAL A 318 17.16 -0.91 9.86
C VAL A 318 18.28 -1.90 10.17
N SER A 319 18.70 -2.62 9.13
CA SER A 319 19.95 -3.37 9.10
C SER A 319 20.96 -2.61 8.24
N LYS A 320 22.24 -2.67 8.61
CA LYS A 320 23.37 -2.11 7.84
C LYS A 320 24.42 -3.17 7.47
N ASP A 321 24.06 -4.44 7.60
CA ASP A 321 24.97 -5.57 7.40
C ASP A 321 24.32 -6.69 6.55
N GLY A 322 23.37 -6.31 5.70
CA GLY A 322 22.63 -7.20 4.81
C GLY A 322 21.64 -8.11 5.54
N GLY A 323 21.10 -7.64 6.67
CA GLY A 323 20.04 -8.32 7.44
C GLY A 323 20.52 -9.26 8.56
N LYS A 324 21.81 -9.21 8.94
CA LYS A 324 22.37 -10.03 10.03
C LYS A 324 21.98 -9.47 11.40
N THR A 325 22.05 -8.15 11.55
CA THR A 325 21.64 -7.43 12.76
C THR A 325 20.68 -6.30 12.42
N TRP A 326 19.79 -6.00 13.37
CA TRP A 326 18.70 -5.03 13.21
C TRP A 326 18.66 -4.10 14.41
N LYS A 327 18.43 -2.82 14.14
CA LYS A 327 18.23 -1.78 15.16
C LYS A 327 16.97 -0.99 14.84
N ASN A 328 16.28 -0.53 15.87
CA ASN A 328 15.16 0.38 15.67
C ASN A 328 15.65 1.65 14.97
N ILE A 329 14.88 2.09 13.99
CA ILE A 329 14.92 3.48 13.54
C ILE A 329 14.41 4.33 14.72
N GLY A 330 14.97 5.52 14.94
CA GLY A 330 14.53 6.35 16.04
C GLY A 330 13.03 6.64 15.93
N ASN A 331 12.33 6.61 17.07
CA ASN A 331 10.88 6.82 17.14
C ASN A 331 10.52 8.07 17.97
N ASN A 332 11.47 8.98 18.14
CA ASN A 332 11.31 10.15 18.98
C ASN A 332 10.27 11.11 18.37
N GLY A 333 9.20 11.41 19.10
CA GLY A 333 8.13 12.30 18.63
C GLY A 333 7.27 11.74 17.51
N ARG A 334 7.27 10.42 17.31
CA ARG A 334 6.56 9.74 16.21
C ARG A 334 5.61 8.66 16.71
N HIS A 335 4.47 8.50 16.03
CA HIS A 335 3.57 7.39 16.25
C HIS A 335 4.13 6.08 15.69
N VAL A 336 3.82 4.97 16.35
CA VAL A 336 4.19 3.60 15.96
C VAL A 336 3.29 3.06 14.84
N ASP A 337 3.49 1.79 14.46
CA ASP A 337 2.73 1.07 13.42
C ASP A 337 2.96 1.65 12.03
N ASP A 338 4.17 1.40 11.54
CA ASP A 338 4.69 1.96 10.30
C ASP A 338 4.32 1.08 9.11
N HIS A 339 3.82 1.69 8.05
CA HIS A 339 3.33 0.99 6.86
C HIS A 339 4.05 1.40 5.58
N ALA A 340 4.48 2.66 5.50
CA ALA A 340 5.10 3.22 4.30
C ALA A 340 6.48 3.81 4.60
N LEU A 341 7.43 3.64 3.69
CA LEU A 341 8.74 4.28 3.76
C LEU A 341 9.18 4.75 2.37
N TRP A 342 9.71 5.95 2.29
CA TRP A 342 10.46 6.42 1.13
C TRP A 342 11.80 6.94 1.58
N VAL A 343 12.88 6.46 0.95
CA VAL A 343 14.25 6.89 1.19
C VAL A 343 14.70 7.73 0.00
N ASP A 344 15.19 8.94 0.23
CA ASP A 344 15.64 9.80 -0.87
C ASP A 344 16.83 9.13 -1.59
N PRO A 345 16.72 8.87 -2.90
CA PRO A 345 17.78 8.24 -3.66
C PRO A 345 19.07 9.05 -3.76
N ARG A 346 19.05 10.33 -3.34
CA ARG A 346 20.21 11.24 -3.39
C ARG A 346 20.80 11.55 -2.01
N ASP A 347 20.07 11.28 -0.93
CA ASP A 347 20.55 11.41 0.45
C ASP A 347 19.75 10.49 1.39
N THR A 348 20.29 9.33 1.73
CA THR A 348 19.55 8.33 2.52
C THR A 348 19.38 8.69 4.01
N LYS A 349 19.89 9.85 4.44
CA LYS A 349 19.49 10.45 5.72
C LYS A 349 18.14 11.14 5.64
N HIS A 350 17.72 11.53 4.44
CA HIS A 350 16.42 12.07 4.13
C HIS A 350 15.45 10.93 3.80
N PHE A 351 14.42 10.77 4.63
CA PHE A 351 13.37 9.79 4.38
C PHE A 351 12.02 10.26 4.95
N MET A 352 10.95 9.72 4.38
CA MET A 352 9.58 9.87 4.87
C MET A 352 9.05 8.52 5.33
N ILE A 353 8.31 8.52 6.44
CA ILE A 353 7.73 7.32 7.04
C ILE A 353 6.26 7.58 7.41
N GLY A 354 5.37 6.74 6.90
CA GLY A 354 3.93 6.77 7.17
C GLY A 354 3.53 5.72 8.19
N SER A 355 2.71 6.10 9.17
CA SER A 355 2.22 5.22 10.23
C SER A 355 0.75 5.48 10.58
N ASP A 356 0.21 4.77 11.57
CA ASP A 356 -1.18 4.95 12.06
C ASP A 356 -1.47 6.37 12.59
N GLY A 357 -0.43 7.13 12.96
CA GLY A 357 -0.55 8.51 13.42
C GLY A 357 -0.33 9.59 12.36
N GLY A 358 0.10 9.24 11.14
CA GLY A 358 0.33 10.18 10.04
C GLY A 358 1.67 10.04 9.33
N LEU A 359 2.09 11.13 8.67
CA LEU A 359 3.32 11.19 7.88
C LEU A 359 4.42 11.98 8.61
N TYR A 360 5.61 11.41 8.66
CA TYR A 360 6.78 12.00 9.30
C TYR A 360 7.96 12.03 8.33
N GLU A 361 8.78 13.08 8.41
CA GLU A 361 9.94 13.29 7.55
C GLU A 361 11.18 13.50 8.42
N SER A 362 12.28 12.85 8.07
CA SER A 362 13.57 13.00 8.75
C SER A 362 14.64 13.41 7.75
N PHE A 363 15.59 14.24 8.19
CA PHE A 363 16.77 14.65 7.42
C PHE A 363 18.09 14.20 8.08
N ASP A 364 18.00 13.40 9.14
CA ASP A 364 19.15 13.00 9.96
C ASP A 364 19.18 11.51 10.29
N ALA A 365 18.62 10.70 9.37
CA ALA A 365 18.50 9.25 9.49
C ALA A 365 17.67 8.81 10.71
N GLY A 366 16.57 9.51 10.99
CA GLY A 366 15.57 9.13 11.98
C GLY A 366 15.91 9.51 13.41
N LYS A 367 16.83 10.47 13.64
CA LYS A 367 17.08 10.99 15.00
C LYS A 367 15.99 11.98 15.40
N ASN A 368 15.57 12.81 14.45
CA ASN A 368 14.50 13.79 14.61
C ASN A 368 13.52 13.71 13.44
N TYR A 369 12.28 14.15 13.70
CA TYR A 369 11.19 14.11 12.72
C TYR A 369 10.43 15.43 12.67
N ILE A 370 10.02 15.77 11.45
CA ILE A 370 8.98 16.76 11.19
C ILE A 370 7.68 15.99 10.98
N PHE A 371 6.68 16.23 11.82
CA PHE A 371 5.34 15.67 11.65
C PHE A 371 4.50 16.57 10.74
N LYS A 372 3.86 16.00 9.72
CA LYS A 372 2.91 16.71 8.83
C LYS A 372 1.53 16.82 9.49
N THR A 373 1.43 17.67 10.51
CA THR A 373 0.24 17.83 11.38
C THR A 373 -1.04 18.27 10.66
N ASN A 374 -0.92 18.88 9.49
CA ASN A 374 -2.01 19.50 8.73
C ASN A 374 -2.71 18.55 7.74
N LEU A 375 -2.33 17.27 7.67
CA LEU A 375 -2.97 16.27 6.82
C LEU A 375 -4.25 15.72 7.50
N PRO A 376 -5.46 16.04 7.00
CA PRO A 376 -6.72 15.82 7.73
C PRO A 376 -7.31 14.43 7.46
N VAL A 377 -6.58 13.37 7.79
CA VAL A 377 -6.97 11.96 7.56
C VAL A 377 -7.24 11.20 8.86
N THR A 378 -7.56 11.92 9.93
CA THR A 378 -7.88 11.34 11.25
C THR A 378 -9.05 10.38 11.18
N GLN A 379 -8.87 9.19 11.75
CA GLN A 379 -9.91 8.17 11.84
C GLN A 379 -10.70 8.32 13.14
N PHE A 380 -12.00 8.65 13.03
CA PHE A 380 -12.89 8.83 14.18
C PHE A 380 -13.82 7.62 14.36
N TYR A 381 -13.91 7.09 15.58
CA TYR A 381 -14.88 6.06 15.94
C TYR A 381 -16.26 6.63 16.27
N ARG A 382 -16.30 7.83 16.86
CA ARG A 382 -17.52 8.54 17.27
C ARG A 382 -17.29 10.03 17.18
N VAL A 383 -18.35 10.78 16.89
CA VAL A 383 -18.37 12.24 16.86
C VAL A 383 -19.49 12.74 17.76
N ALA A 384 -19.25 13.80 18.52
CA ALA A 384 -20.23 14.50 19.34
C ALA A 384 -20.08 16.01 19.15
N VAL A 385 -21.15 16.75 19.40
CA VAL A 385 -21.14 18.22 19.42
C VAL A 385 -21.73 18.70 20.74
N ASP A 386 -21.34 19.89 21.18
CA ASP A 386 -22.03 20.57 22.28
C ASP A 386 -22.89 21.75 21.78
N ASN A 387 -23.58 22.39 22.73
CA ASN A 387 -24.45 23.55 22.50
C ASN A 387 -23.85 24.83 23.11
N THR A 388 -22.52 24.92 23.21
CA THR A 388 -21.87 26.11 23.76
C THR A 388 -22.10 27.30 22.82
N GLU A 389 -22.39 28.48 23.38
CA GLU A 389 -22.58 29.73 22.63
C GLU A 389 -21.44 30.72 22.94
N PRO A 390 -20.96 31.53 21.97
CA PRO A 390 -21.43 31.62 20.58
C PRO A 390 -20.81 30.57 19.63
N PHE A 391 -19.89 29.74 20.12
CA PHE A 391 -19.22 28.69 19.35
C PHE A 391 -19.46 27.32 19.99
N TYR A 392 -19.92 26.37 19.18
CA TYR A 392 -20.01 24.97 19.56
C TYR A 392 -18.67 24.27 19.36
N TRP A 393 -18.42 23.23 20.15
CA TRP A 393 -17.27 22.36 19.99
C TRP A 393 -17.66 21.05 19.32
N VAL A 394 -16.73 20.50 18.53
CA VAL A 394 -16.83 19.18 17.93
C VAL A 394 -15.80 18.28 18.60
N TYR A 395 -16.27 17.15 19.12
CA TYR A 395 -15.46 16.16 19.81
C TYR A 395 -15.48 14.86 19.02
N GLY A 396 -14.40 14.10 19.07
CA GLY A 396 -14.40 12.76 18.52
C GLY A 396 -13.36 11.85 19.17
N GLY A 397 -13.74 10.59 19.35
CA GLY A 397 -12.79 9.56 19.79
C GLY A 397 -12.00 9.06 18.59
N THR A 398 -10.69 9.25 18.62
CA THR A 398 -9.78 8.91 17.53
C THR A 398 -9.27 7.47 17.65
N GLN A 399 -9.00 6.86 16.51
CA GLN A 399 -8.25 5.61 16.44
C GLN A 399 -6.78 5.85 16.79
N ASP A 400 -6.21 4.99 17.65
CA ASP A 400 -4.79 4.83 18.00
C ASP A 400 -4.05 6.08 18.51
N ASN A 401 -4.69 7.26 18.54
CA ASN A 401 -4.12 8.52 18.98
C ASN A 401 -4.63 8.92 20.38
N ASN A 402 -3.71 9.40 21.24
CA ASN A 402 -3.97 9.85 22.62
C ASN A 402 -3.78 11.35 22.80
#